data_AF-A0A0R2G0Y8-F1
#
_entry.id   AF-A0A0R2G0Y8-F1
#
_cell.length_a   1.000
_cell.length_b   1.000
_cell.length_c   1.000
_cell.angle_alpha   90.00
_cell.angle_beta   90.00
_cell.angle_gamma   90.00
#
_symmetry.space_group_name_H-M   'P 1'
#
loop_
_entity.id
_entity.type
_entity.pdbx_description
1 polymer ?
#
loop_
_entity_poly.entity_id
_entity_poly.type
_entity_poly.pdbx_seq_one_letter_code
_entity_poly.pdbx_strand_id
1 'polypeptide(L)'
;MSKDIGGEFMNLFISLILLVLSVMTCLLTGYPIATAAISLFASLMLCMYIMMSKKIRKKLIVSLFLVSALLDFIYIITSWVPMIWVQVVVYLIMSLYFILKIQIASSVGKYLTKGLLMLSVCLISGLLLIDISSNSIATTVNSSEKLPSVRIKKQKLENQKSLLADMNTMNNFGSRLTGSTGQNQFIGWLENQAKKMNLAVHENKYSFLNWTEKDSSLYVNKQKISISSAYPYSGKTDSRGISKELVYTDNNNLDRAKGKIAVIQVDNTKTIPKQLIMNQQSSFPKGTHITSNDGDITLSAALRATNLKKARKAGVKGVILVWKGASDSKVKEQYQPFTTDYAGVPALWVNESEGKKVIKAAKAHQKGKITLIATRKRVKTKSFYVTIPGKNKKESIIINTHTDGVNAIEENGAIALLAMMRYLKDQKPNKTLVFAFVTGHFRLPVFKGTSQATSTWLKDNPQVWDGKGKHLKAVAAITAEHLGSMEWKDNKNGKFSPTGKIQTEYTYVGNQTMNEIWMKAVKNRKLTRTVTLRGHNGFEFGESQPLFNEKIPVIGLITMPDYLTTSSKSLEMDKFNVNLMHQQISSLLKATLTIDQLSSKQLGKGQSYSYFIGR
;
A
#
# COMPACT_ATOMS: atom_id res chain seq x y z
N MET A 1 -47.27 -5.99 -42.75
CA MET A 1 -45.91 -5.97 -42.16
C MET A 1 -45.98 -5.47 -40.71
N SER A 2 -46.50 -6.27 -39.77
CA SER A 2 -46.25 -6.06 -38.33
C SER A 2 -45.22 -7.10 -37.92
N LYS A 3 -43.93 -6.80 -38.18
CA LYS A 3 -42.84 -7.64 -37.67
C LYS A 3 -42.80 -7.55 -36.14
N ASP A 4 -42.40 -8.65 -35.53
CA ASP A 4 -42.52 -9.02 -34.11
C ASP A 4 -41.64 -8.15 -33.18
N ILE A 5 -41.95 -6.85 -33.04
CA ILE A 5 -41.17 -5.87 -32.24
C ILE A 5 -40.97 -6.36 -30.79
N GLY A 6 -41.96 -7.04 -30.21
CA GLY A 6 -41.88 -7.54 -28.84
C GLY A 6 -40.83 -8.63 -28.62
N GLY A 7 -40.56 -9.48 -29.62
CA GLY A 7 -39.54 -10.52 -29.52
C GLY A 7 -38.11 -9.98 -29.60
N GLU A 8 -37.90 -8.93 -30.40
CA GLU A 8 -36.57 -8.32 -30.59
C GLU A 8 -36.12 -7.50 -29.37
N PHE A 9 -37.03 -6.72 -28.78
CA PHE A 9 -36.76 -5.99 -27.52
C PHE A 9 -36.44 -6.95 -26.36
N MET A 10 -37.08 -8.11 -26.35
CA MET A 10 -36.85 -9.13 -25.33
C MET A 10 -35.48 -9.79 -25.45
N ASN A 11 -35.04 -10.11 -26.69
CA ASN A 11 -33.69 -10.61 -26.93
C ASN A 11 -32.63 -9.57 -26.49
N LEU A 12 -32.87 -8.28 -26.75
CA LEU A 12 -32.01 -7.19 -26.31
C LEU A 12 -31.93 -7.10 -24.78
N PHE A 13 -33.07 -7.20 -24.09
CA PHE A 13 -33.12 -7.18 -22.63
C PHE A 13 -32.39 -8.37 -22.00
N ILE A 14 -32.57 -9.58 -22.54
CA ILE A 14 -31.87 -10.79 -22.09
C ILE A 14 -30.35 -10.66 -22.31
N SER A 15 -29.91 -10.17 -23.47
CA SER A 15 -28.49 -9.92 -23.74
C SER A 15 -27.86 -8.95 -22.75
N LEU A 16 -28.59 -7.89 -22.37
CA LEU A 16 -28.11 -6.90 -21.41
C LEU A 16 -27.96 -7.50 -20.01
N ILE A 17 -28.94 -8.28 -19.55
CA ILE A 17 -28.86 -9.00 -18.27
C ILE A 17 -27.67 -9.96 -18.26
N LEU A 18 -27.49 -10.75 -19.31
CA LEU A 18 -26.37 -11.70 -19.41
C LEU A 18 -25.01 -11.00 -19.41
N LEU A 19 -24.92 -9.84 -20.07
CA LEU A 19 -23.72 -9.01 -20.05
C LEU A 19 -23.44 -8.48 -18.64
N VAL A 20 -24.46 -7.95 -17.95
CA VAL A 20 -24.35 -7.49 -16.56
C VAL A 20 -23.93 -8.62 -15.63
N LEU A 21 -24.53 -9.81 -15.75
CA LEU A 21 -24.15 -10.98 -14.97
C LEU A 21 -22.69 -11.38 -15.25
N SER A 22 -22.26 -11.42 -16.51
CA SER A 22 -20.86 -11.72 -16.85
C SER A 22 -19.87 -10.71 -16.22
N VAL A 23 -20.23 -9.43 -16.22
CA VAL A 23 -19.44 -8.34 -15.63
C VAL A 23 -19.44 -8.45 -14.11
N MET A 24 -20.59 -8.72 -13.47
CA MET A 24 -20.68 -8.92 -12.03
C MET A 24 -19.84 -10.11 -11.58
N THR A 25 -19.91 -11.23 -12.30
CA THR A 25 -19.14 -12.45 -12.00
C THR A 25 -17.63 -12.23 -12.18
N CYS A 26 -17.21 -11.36 -13.11
CA CYS A 26 -15.80 -10.98 -13.28
C CYS A 26 -15.29 -9.94 -12.27
N LEU A 27 -16.12 -8.95 -11.90
CA LEU A 27 -15.69 -7.81 -11.08
C LEU A 27 -15.82 -8.08 -9.57
N LEU A 28 -16.70 -8.98 -9.15
CA LEU A 28 -17.01 -9.25 -7.74
C LEU A 28 -16.37 -10.55 -7.21
N THR A 29 -15.15 -10.88 -7.69
CA THR A 29 -14.38 -12.07 -7.24
C THR A 29 -14.10 -12.12 -5.73
N GLY A 30 -14.29 -11.01 -5.01
CA GLY A 30 -14.19 -10.93 -3.55
C GLY A 30 -15.42 -11.45 -2.79
N TYR A 31 -16.57 -11.63 -3.44
CA TYR A 31 -17.82 -12.16 -2.85
C TYR A 31 -18.43 -13.27 -3.71
N PRO A 32 -17.67 -14.33 -4.03
CA PRO A 32 -18.01 -15.21 -5.13
C PRO A 32 -19.24 -16.09 -4.85
N ILE A 33 -19.60 -16.31 -3.58
CA ILE A 33 -20.81 -17.04 -3.19
C ILE A 33 -22.06 -16.18 -3.40
N ALA A 34 -22.01 -14.89 -3.06
CA ALA A 34 -23.13 -13.99 -3.25
C ALA A 34 -23.41 -13.75 -4.73
N THR A 35 -22.35 -13.63 -5.54
CA THR A 35 -22.48 -13.53 -7.00
C THR A 35 -23.05 -14.80 -7.60
N ALA A 36 -22.55 -15.97 -7.21
CA ALA A 36 -23.09 -17.25 -7.69
C ALA A 36 -24.57 -17.45 -7.29
N ALA A 37 -24.98 -17.02 -6.08
CA ALA A 37 -26.37 -17.09 -5.66
C ALA A 37 -27.30 -16.18 -6.48
N ILE A 38 -26.88 -14.94 -6.77
CA ILE A 38 -27.63 -14.01 -7.64
C ILE A 38 -27.72 -14.56 -9.06
N SER A 39 -26.61 -15.10 -9.57
CA SER A 39 -26.50 -15.65 -10.91
C SER A 39 -27.34 -16.91 -11.09
N LEU A 40 -27.36 -17.78 -10.08
CA LEU A 40 -28.21 -18.97 -10.01
C LEU A 40 -29.69 -18.59 -10.07
N PHE A 41 -30.09 -17.63 -9.23
CA PHE A 41 -31.47 -17.15 -9.17
C PHE A 41 -31.90 -16.55 -10.51
N ALA A 42 -31.07 -15.68 -11.10
CA ALA A 42 -31.35 -15.08 -12.41
C ALA A 42 -31.45 -16.12 -13.52
N SER A 43 -30.56 -17.13 -13.53
CA SER A 43 -30.54 -18.20 -14.53
C SER A 43 -31.79 -19.08 -14.43
N LEU A 44 -32.22 -19.42 -13.21
CA LEU A 44 -33.46 -20.19 -12.97
C LEU A 44 -34.72 -19.40 -13.34
N MET A 45 -34.77 -18.10 -13.01
CA MET A 45 -35.87 -17.22 -13.41
C MET A 45 -35.99 -17.11 -14.93
N LEU A 46 -34.88 -16.88 -15.64
CA LEU A 46 -34.88 -16.84 -17.11
C LEU A 46 -35.26 -18.20 -17.70
N CYS A 47 -34.78 -19.30 -17.13
CA CYS A 47 -35.13 -20.66 -17.56
C CYS A 47 -36.64 -20.91 -17.48
N MET A 48 -37.25 -20.61 -16.32
CA MET A 48 -38.71 -20.77 -16.14
C MET A 48 -39.50 -19.87 -17.07
N TYR A 49 -39.09 -18.61 -17.24
CA TYR A 49 -39.74 -17.69 -18.16
C TYR A 49 -39.71 -18.20 -19.61
N ILE A 50 -38.57 -18.71 -20.08
CA ILE A 50 -38.42 -19.28 -21.42
C ILE A 50 -39.29 -20.53 -21.61
N MET A 51 -39.42 -21.37 -20.57
CA MET A 51 -40.29 -22.55 -20.61
C MET A 51 -41.79 -22.18 -20.70
N MET A 52 -42.18 -21.10 -20.02
CA MET A 52 -43.55 -20.56 -20.04
C MET A 52 -43.87 -19.82 -21.34
N SER A 53 -42.87 -19.23 -22.00
CA SER A 53 -43.03 -18.57 -23.29
C SER A 53 -43.25 -19.58 -24.43
N LYS A 54 -44.49 -19.66 -24.96
CA LYS A 54 -44.83 -20.53 -26.10
C LYS A 54 -44.00 -20.25 -27.37
N LYS A 55 -43.40 -19.05 -27.49
CA LYS A 55 -42.60 -18.62 -28.67
C LYS A 55 -41.13 -19.06 -28.64
N ILE A 56 -40.55 -19.38 -27.47
CA ILE A 56 -39.08 -19.56 -27.30
C ILE A 56 -38.75 -20.95 -26.72
N ARG A 57 -39.52 -21.99 -27.05
CA ARG A 57 -39.21 -23.37 -26.62
C ARG A 57 -38.10 -24.00 -27.45
N LYS A 58 -36.86 -23.49 -27.34
CA LYS A 58 -35.68 -24.14 -27.91
C LYS A 58 -34.93 -24.88 -26.80
N LYS A 59 -34.92 -26.22 -26.88
CA LYS A 59 -34.28 -27.12 -25.91
C LYS A 59 -32.83 -26.70 -25.57
N LEU A 60 -32.08 -26.20 -26.56
CA LEU A 60 -30.70 -25.76 -26.38
C LEU A 60 -30.56 -24.57 -25.41
N ILE A 61 -31.44 -23.57 -25.47
CA ILE A 61 -31.35 -22.37 -24.63
C ILE A 61 -31.68 -22.71 -23.18
N VAL A 62 -32.74 -23.49 -22.97
CA VAL A 62 -33.11 -24.02 -21.64
C VAL A 62 -31.95 -24.84 -21.06
N SER A 63 -31.29 -25.66 -21.89
CA SER A 63 -30.13 -26.45 -21.46
C SER A 63 -28.95 -25.57 -21.03
N LEU A 64 -28.67 -24.46 -21.71
CA LEU A 64 -27.59 -23.54 -21.34
C LEU A 64 -27.85 -22.81 -20.01
N PHE A 65 -29.10 -22.42 -19.74
CA PHE A 65 -29.46 -21.84 -18.44
C PHE A 65 -29.40 -22.87 -17.30
N LEU A 66 -29.81 -24.13 -17.56
CA LEU A 66 -29.67 -25.22 -16.59
C LEU A 66 -28.20 -25.57 -16.31
N VAL A 67 -27.35 -25.58 -17.35
CA VAL A 67 -25.90 -25.75 -17.20
C VAL A 67 -25.31 -24.60 -16.37
N SER A 68 -25.70 -23.36 -16.65
CA SER A 68 -25.27 -22.22 -15.84
C SER A 68 -25.68 -22.35 -14.37
N ALA A 69 -26.93 -22.73 -14.10
CA ALA A 69 -27.42 -22.95 -12.75
C ALA A 69 -26.67 -24.10 -12.05
N LEU A 70 -26.33 -25.17 -12.77
CA LEU A 70 -25.54 -26.26 -12.24
C LEU A 70 -24.10 -25.82 -11.90
N LEU A 71 -23.47 -25.00 -12.75
CA LEU A 71 -22.13 -24.45 -12.50
C LEU A 71 -22.12 -23.56 -11.25
N ASP A 72 -23.13 -22.70 -11.08
CA ASP A 72 -23.32 -21.90 -9.88
C ASP A 72 -23.47 -22.78 -8.63
N PHE A 73 -24.31 -23.81 -8.71
CA PHE A 73 -24.57 -24.73 -7.60
C PHE A 73 -23.31 -25.51 -7.19
N ILE A 74 -22.59 -26.06 -8.17
CA ILE A 74 -21.31 -26.74 -7.94
C ILE A 74 -20.32 -25.76 -7.31
N TYR A 75 -20.23 -24.51 -7.80
CA TYR A 75 -19.36 -23.51 -7.22
C TYR A 75 -19.73 -23.21 -5.75
N ILE A 76 -21.02 -23.01 -5.44
CA ILE A 76 -21.48 -22.72 -4.08
C ILE A 76 -21.08 -23.84 -3.11
N ILE A 77 -21.14 -25.10 -3.54
CA ILE A 77 -20.82 -26.27 -2.70
C ILE A 77 -19.31 -26.51 -2.59
N THR A 78 -18.57 -26.36 -3.70
CA THR A 78 -17.17 -26.79 -3.78
C THR A 78 -16.17 -25.64 -3.65
N SER A 79 -16.62 -24.40 -3.82
CA SER A 79 -15.77 -23.21 -3.98
C SER A 79 -14.73 -23.33 -5.10
N TRP A 80 -14.99 -24.17 -6.11
CA TRP A 80 -14.04 -24.45 -7.19
C TRP A 80 -14.05 -23.36 -8.25
N VAL A 81 -13.11 -22.41 -8.11
CA VAL A 81 -12.98 -21.19 -8.93
C VAL A 81 -13.06 -21.37 -10.45
N PRO A 82 -12.53 -22.45 -11.08
CA PRO A 82 -12.67 -22.65 -12.52
C PRO A 82 -14.12 -22.66 -13.02
N MET A 83 -15.09 -23.05 -12.19
CA MET A 83 -16.52 -23.06 -12.57
C MET A 83 -17.05 -21.64 -12.86
N ILE A 84 -16.56 -20.63 -12.13
CA ILE A 84 -16.91 -19.22 -12.36
C ILE A 84 -16.47 -18.78 -13.76
N TRP A 85 -15.29 -19.20 -14.19
CA TRP A 85 -14.76 -18.83 -15.51
C TRP A 85 -15.52 -19.51 -16.64
N VAL A 86 -15.81 -20.81 -16.50
CA VAL A 86 -16.66 -21.53 -17.44
C VAL A 86 -18.02 -20.85 -17.57
N GLN A 87 -18.59 -20.40 -16.45
CA GLN A 87 -19.87 -19.71 -16.41
C GLN A 87 -19.84 -18.33 -17.10
N VAL A 88 -18.79 -17.54 -16.91
CA VAL A 88 -18.60 -16.27 -17.64
C VAL A 88 -18.60 -16.52 -19.15
N VAL A 89 -17.91 -17.57 -19.61
CA VAL A 89 -17.89 -17.96 -21.02
C VAL A 89 -19.30 -18.35 -21.49
N VAL A 90 -20.04 -19.12 -20.70
CA VAL A 90 -21.44 -19.49 -21.00
C VAL A 90 -22.32 -18.24 -21.14
N TYR A 91 -22.19 -17.25 -20.25
CA TYR A 91 -22.95 -15.98 -20.35
C TYR A 91 -22.60 -15.16 -21.58
N LEU A 92 -21.33 -15.12 -21.97
CA LEU A 92 -20.88 -14.41 -23.17
C LEU A 92 -21.39 -15.09 -24.45
N ILE A 93 -21.34 -16.43 -24.52
CA ILE A 93 -21.90 -17.20 -25.64
C ILE A 93 -23.42 -16.97 -25.75
N MET A 94 -24.14 -17.03 -24.63
CA MET A 94 -25.58 -16.76 -24.63
C MET A 94 -25.90 -15.32 -25.03
N SER A 95 -25.14 -14.34 -24.53
CA SER A 95 -25.32 -12.93 -24.90
C SER A 95 -25.11 -12.72 -26.40
N LEU A 96 -24.04 -13.27 -26.97
CA LEU A 96 -23.77 -13.24 -28.42
C LEU A 96 -24.89 -13.91 -29.22
N TYR A 97 -25.39 -15.06 -28.77
CA TYR A 97 -26.51 -15.75 -29.43
C TYR A 97 -27.75 -14.85 -29.54
N PHE A 98 -28.13 -14.18 -28.45
CA PHE A 98 -29.29 -13.29 -28.45
C PHE A 98 -29.04 -12.02 -29.28
N ILE A 99 -27.82 -11.44 -29.23
CA ILE A 99 -27.44 -10.26 -30.03
C ILE A 99 -27.55 -10.56 -31.54
N LEU A 100 -27.04 -11.70 -31.99
CA LEU A 100 -27.05 -12.10 -33.41
C LEU A 100 -28.46 -12.31 -33.98
N LYS A 101 -29.48 -12.46 -33.12
CA LYS A 101 -30.88 -12.63 -33.53
C LYS A 101 -31.70 -11.33 -33.53
N ILE A 102 -31.10 -10.22 -33.16
CA ILE A 102 -31.76 -8.92 -33.17
C ILE A 102 -31.75 -8.37 -34.61
N GLN A 103 -32.91 -8.28 -35.26
CA GLN A 103 -33.08 -7.71 -36.60
C GLN A 103 -33.84 -6.37 -36.57
N ILE A 104 -33.38 -5.43 -35.72
CA ILE A 104 -34.04 -4.13 -35.60
C ILE A 104 -33.85 -3.32 -36.88
N ALA A 105 -34.97 -2.90 -37.49
CA ALA A 105 -34.98 -2.15 -38.74
C ALA A 105 -34.47 -0.70 -38.59
N SER A 106 -34.58 -0.10 -37.41
CA SER A 106 -34.18 1.29 -37.16
C SER A 106 -32.66 1.48 -37.19
N SER A 107 -32.20 2.63 -37.69
CA SER A 107 -30.79 3.00 -37.73
C SER A 107 -30.15 2.97 -36.34
N VAL A 108 -30.84 3.51 -35.32
CA VAL A 108 -30.41 3.51 -33.91
C VAL A 108 -30.25 2.08 -33.36
N GLY A 109 -31.19 1.18 -33.66
CA GLY A 109 -31.11 -0.22 -33.22
C GLY A 109 -29.88 -0.95 -33.79
N LYS A 110 -29.56 -0.71 -35.07
CA LYS A 110 -28.37 -1.30 -35.71
C LYS A 110 -27.07 -0.84 -35.05
N TYR A 111 -26.96 0.43 -34.67
CA TYR A 111 -25.79 0.94 -33.95
C TYR A 111 -25.67 0.36 -32.54
N LEU A 112 -26.79 0.23 -31.82
CA LEU A 112 -26.82 -0.36 -30.48
C LEU A 112 -26.39 -1.84 -30.51
N THR A 113 -26.91 -2.63 -31.45
CA THR A 113 -26.53 -4.04 -31.62
C THR A 113 -25.04 -4.19 -31.97
N LYS A 114 -24.51 -3.35 -32.87
CA LYS A 114 -23.07 -3.32 -33.20
C LYS A 114 -22.20 -2.92 -32.00
N GLY A 115 -22.65 -1.94 -31.21
CA GLY A 115 -21.97 -1.50 -29.99
C GLY A 115 -21.90 -2.61 -28.94
N LEU A 116 -23.01 -3.33 -28.71
CA LEU A 116 -23.05 -4.49 -27.83
C LEU A 116 -22.17 -5.64 -28.32
N LEU A 117 -22.16 -5.90 -29.64
CA LEU A 117 -21.28 -6.92 -30.22
C LEU A 117 -19.80 -6.57 -30.01
N MET A 118 -19.39 -5.32 -30.25
CA MET A 118 -18.04 -4.86 -29.96
C MET A 118 -17.70 -4.98 -28.47
N LEU A 119 -18.62 -4.60 -27.59
CA LEU A 119 -18.41 -4.68 -26.14
C LEU A 119 -18.21 -6.13 -25.68
N SER A 120 -19.02 -7.08 -26.18
CA SER A 120 -18.86 -8.51 -25.90
C SER A 120 -17.53 -9.05 -26.42
N VAL A 121 -17.09 -8.66 -27.63
CA VAL A 121 -15.78 -9.05 -28.17
C VAL A 121 -14.62 -8.46 -27.35
N CYS A 122 -14.74 -7.19 -26.92
CA CYS A 122 -13.75 -6.56 -26.05
C CYS A 122 -13.68 -7.24 -24.68
N LEU A 123 -14.81 -7.65 -24.11
CA LEU A 123 -14.88 -8.39 -22.86
C LEU A 123 -14.22 -9.77 -23.00
N ILE A 124 -14.57 -10.55 -24.03
CA ILE A 124 -13.94 -11.85 -24.32
C ILE A 124 -12.42 -11.69 -24.48
N SER A 125 -11.98 -10.69 -25.25
CA SER A 125 -10.56 -10.43 -25.51
C SER A 125 -9.83 -9.99 -24.23
N GLY A 126 -10.45 -9.13 -23.42
CA GLY A 126 -9.91 -8.69 -22.14
C GLY A 126 -9.79 -9.82 -21.13
N LEU A 127 -10.78 -10.73 -21.09
CA LEU A 127 -10.77 -11.91 -20.23
C LEU A 127 -9.68 -12.91 -20.65
N LEU A 128 -9.53 -13.16 -21.96
CA LEU A 128 -8.44 -13.99 -22.49
C LEU A 128 -7.06 -13.39 -22.18
N LEU A 129 -6.90 -12.06 -22.29
CA LEU A 129 -5.65 -11.39 -21.93
C LEU A 129 -5.38 -11.47 -20.43
N ILE A 130 -6.40 -11.31 -19.58
CA ILE A 130 -6.28 -11.48 -18.13
C ILE A 130 -5.88 -12.92 -17.83
N ASP A 131 -6.55 -13.92 -18.41
CA ASP A 131 -6.29 -15.34 -18.17
C ASP A 131 -4.88 -15.74 -18.62
N ILE A 132 -4.43 -15.28 -19.80
CA ILE A 132 -3.05 -15.46 -20.29
C ILE A 132 -2.05 -14.76 -19.37
N SER A 133 -2.36 -13.57 -18.87
CA SER A 133 -1.49 -12.83 -17.95
C SER A 133 -1.46 -13.39 -16.51
N SER A 134 -2.52 -14.08 -16.09
CA SER A 134 -2.59 -14.79 -14.81
C SER A 134 -2.06 -16.23 -14.87
N ASN A 135 -2.10 -16.86 -16.05
CA ASN A 135 -1.59 -18.19 -16.34
C ASN A 135 -0.15 -18.19 -16.87
N SER A 136 0.63 -17.11 -16.65
CA SER A 136 2.09 -17.21 -16.69
C SER A 136 2.57 -18.07 -15.51
N ILE A 137 2.32 -19.38 -15.61
CA ILE A 137 2.94 -20.47 -14.87
C ILE A 137 3.14 -20.12 -13.40
N ALA A 138 2.03 -19.99 -12.66
CA ALA A 138 2.04 -20.43 -11.28
C ALA A 138 2.17 -21.97 -11.33
N THR A 139 3.39 -22.48 -11.53
CA THR A 139 3.68 -23.82 -11.04
C THR A 139 3.30 -23.78 -9.57
N THR A 140 2.18 -24.41 -9.24
CA THR A 140 1.93 -24.97 -7.93
C THR A 140 3.13 -25.85 -7.65
N VAL A 141 4.15 -25.27 -7.02
CA VAL A 141 5.17 -26.06 -6.34
C VAL A 141 4.36 -26.86 -5.32
N ASN A 142 4.34 -28.19 -5.52
CA ASN A 142 3.71 -29.13 -4.60
C ASN A 142 4.08 -28.72 -3.17
N SER A 143 3.09 -28.28 -2.40
CA SER A 143 3.21 -27.94 -0.97
C SER A 143 3.39 -29.20 -0.09
N SER A 144 3.91 -30.29 -0.67
CA SER A 144 4.10 -31.57 0.00
C SER A 144 5.42 -31.67 0.75
N GLU A 145 6.38 -30.78 0.52
CA GLU A 145 7.61 -30.72 1.33
C GLU A 145 7.41 -29.86 2.57
N LYS A 146 7.48 -30.52 3.72
CA LYS A 146 7.37 -29.87 5.04
C LYS A 146 8.47 -28.81 5.18
N LEU A 147 8.08 -27.53 5.30
CA LEU A 147 9.01 -26.44 5.59
C LEU A 147 9.96 -26.83 6.74
N PRO A 148 11.25 -26.51 6.67
CA PRO A 148 12.20 -26.95 7.67
C PRO A 148 11.86 -26.39 9.06
N SER A 149 12.17 -27.15 10.10
CA SER A 149 11.95 -26.73 11.48
C SER A 149 13.11 -25.84 11.93
N VAL A 150 12.90 -24.52 11.91
CA VAL A 150 13.87 -23.55 12.38
C VAL A 150 13.60 -23.18 13.84
N ARG A 151 14.63 -23.28 14.68
CA ARG A 151 14.63 -22.77 16.04
C ARG A 151 15.70 -21.69 16.19
N ILE A 152 15.33 -20.57 16.80
CA ILE A 152 16.26 -19.51 17.17
C ILE A 152 16.90 -19.86 18.51
N LYS A 153 18.22 -19.76 18.59
CA LYS A 153 18.97 -19.85 19.85
C LYS A 153 18.74 -18.57 20.63
N LYS A 154 17.74 -18.57 21.53
CA LYS A 154 17.30 -17.37 22.26
C LYS A 154 18.45 -16.64 22.96
N GLN A 155 19.44 -17.37 23.48
CA GLN A 155 20.62 -16.79 24.13
C GLN A 155 21.53 -15.98 23.19
N LYS A 156 21.42 -16.18 21.87
CA LYS A 156 22.17 -15.42 20.85
C LYS A 156 21.39 -14.22 20.32
N LEU A 157 20.07 -14.19 20.50
CA LEU A 157 19.26 -13.04 20.12
C LEU A 157 19.39 -11.99 21.23
N GLU A 158 19.59 -10.75 20.83
CA GLU A 158 19.68 -9.64 21.78
C GLU A 158 18.43 -9.55 22.65
N ASN A 159 18.64 -9.37 23.95
CA ASN A 159 17.53 -9.19 24.86
C ASN A 159 16.88 -7.80 24.69
N GLN A 160 15.70 -7.65 25.27
CA GLN A 160 14.90 -6.43 25.17
C GLN A 160 15.61 -5.20 25.75
N LYS A 161 16.46 -5.37 26.77
CA LYS A 161 17.24 -4.26 27.35
C LYS A 161 18.24 -3.70 26.33
N SER A 162 18.91 -4.58 25.59
CA SER A 162 19.88 -4.19 24.56
C SER A 162 19.18 -3.54 23.36
N LEU A 163 18.06 -4.12 22.91
CA LEU A 163 17.23 -3.52 21.87
C LEU A 163 16.73 -2.12 22.26
N LEU A 164 16.27 -1.95 23.51
CA LEU A 164 15.83 -0.65 24.00
C LEU A 164 16.99 0.37 24.06
N ALA A 165 18.20 -0.07 24.40
CA ALA A 165 19.38 0.80 24.38
C ALA A 165 19.72 1.28 22.96
N ASP A 166 19.60 0.41 21.96
CA ASP A 166 19.77 0.79 20.55
C ASP A 166 18.67 1.73 20.05
N MET A 167 17.42 1.50 20.45
CA MET A 167 16.30 2.42 20.19
C MET A 167 16.57 3.81 20.79
N ASN A 168 17.01 3.85 22.04
CA ASN A 168 17.38 5.11 22.70
C ASN A 168 18.57 5.80 22.00
N THR A 169 19.54 5.02 21.54
CA THR A 169 20.68 5.54 20.77
C THR A 169 20.21 6.17 19.46
N MET A 170 19.36 5.48 18.70
CA MET A 170 18.75 6.02 17.49
C MET A 170 18.02 7.34 17.79
N ASN A 171 17.16 7.34 18.82
CA ASN A 171 16.36 8.49 19.24
C ASN A 171 17.19 9.70 19.66
N ASN A 172 18.35 9.48 20.29
CA ASN A 172 19.28 10.54 20.69
C ASN A 172 19.89 11.33 19.51
N PHE A 173 19.82 10.81 18.29
CA PHE A 173 20.20 11.56 17.09
C PHE A 173 19.14 12.61 16.68
N GLY A 174 17.99 12.67 17.35
CA GLY A 174 16.94 13.66 17.08
C GLY A 174 16.12 13.33 15.83
N SER A 175 15.68 14.34 15.08
CA SER A 175 14.98 14.10 13.81
C SER A 175 15.92 13.43 12.79
N ARG A 176 15.46 12.35 12.16
CA ARG A 176 16.20 11.59 11.16
C ARG A 176 15.59 11.73 9.77
N LEU A 177 14.98 12.88 9.45
CA LEU A 177 14.52 13.19 8.09
C LEU A 177 15.66 13.06 7.08
N THR A 178 15.34 12.75 5.83
CA THR A 178 16.35 12.55 4.77
C THR A 178 17.37 13.69 4.73
N GLY A 179 18.67 13.36 4.74
CA GLY A 179 19.79 14.29 4.69
C GLY A 179 19.97 15.19 5.92
N SER A 180 19.22 14.97 7.00
CA SER A 180 19.41 15.69 8.27
C SER A 180 20.72 15.30 8.96
N THR A 181 21.16 16.12 9.92
CA THR A 181 22.29 15.77 10.79
C THR A 181 22.01 14.48 11.56
N GLY A 182 20.80 14.35 12.11
CA GLY A 182 20.40 13.17 12.88
C GLY A 182 20.42 11.89 12.04
N GLN A 183 19.90 11.93 10.80
CA GLN A 183 19.96 10.76 9.92
C GLN A 183 21.41 10.38 9.59
N ASN A 184 22.26 11.35 9.24
CA ASN A 184 23.65 11.06 8.89
C ASN A 184 24.45 10.50 10.09
N GLN A 185 24.18 10.99 11.31
CA GLN A 185 24.75 10.42 12.54
C GLN A 185 24.24 9.00 12.80
N PHE A 186 22.95 8.76 12.58
CA PHE A 186 22.36 7.43 12.73
C PHE A 186 22.96 6.42 11.74
N ILE A 187 23.07 6.79 10.46
CA ILE A 187 23.74 5.97 9.43
C ILE A 187 25.20 5.69 9.85
N GLY A 188 25.95 6.72 10.25
CA GLY A 188 27.33 6.54 10.68
C GLY A 188 27.46 5.62 11.89
N TRP A 189 26.52 5.67 12.82
CA TRP A 189 26.45 4.72 13.93
C TRP A 189 26.19 3.29 13.45
N LEU A 190 25.21 3.06 12.57
CA LEU A 190 24.91 1.73 12.02
C LEU A 190 26.12 1.12 11.29
N GLU A 191 26.82 1.92 10.46
CA GLU A 191 28.04 1.48 9.77
C GLU A 191 29.15 1.12 10.75
N ASN A 192 29.30 1.89 11.83
CA ASN A 192 30.27 1.57 12.88
C ASN A 192 29.91 0.27 13.61
N GLN A 193 28.62 -0.01 13.83
CA GLN A 193 28.18 -1.30 14.38
C GLN A 193 28.51 -2.46 13.41
N ALA A 194 28.30 -2.26 12.10
CA ALA A 194 28.71 -3.23 11.09
C ALA A 194 30.22 -3.50 11.09
N LYS A 195 31.04 -2.44 11.14
CA LYS A 195 32.51 -2.56 11.21
C LYS A 195 32.98 -3.29 12.47
N LYS A 196 32.35 -3.05 13.63
CA LYS A 196 32.62 -3.80 14.87
C LYS A 196 32.31 -5.29 14.75
N MET A 197 31.45 -5.69 13.81
CA MET A 197 31.19 -7.08 13.46
C MET A 197 32.13 -7.63 12.38
N ASN A 198 33.16 -6.87 11.99
CA ASN A 198 34.08 -7.17 10.88
C ASN A 198 33.36 -7.35 9.53
N LEU A 199 32.25 -6.63 9.33
CA LEU A 199 31.51 -6.63 8.07
C LEU A 199 31.90 -5.42 7.22
N ALA A 200 32.21 -5.67 5.95
CA ALA A 200 32.52 -4.62 4.99
C ALA A 200 31.27 -3.78 4.66
N VAL A 201 31.43 -2.46 4.68
CA VAL A 201 30.39 -1.47 4.37
C VAL A 201 30.59 -0.97 2.94
N HIS A 202 29.53 -1.05 2.13
CA HIS A 202 29.47 -0.54 0.77
C HIS A 202 28.46 0.59 0.69
N GLU A 203 28.87 1.78 0.25
CA GLU A 203 28.07 3.00 0.31
C GLU A 203 27.63 3.48 -1.08
N ASN A 204 26.42 4.00 -1.19
CA ASN A 204 25.96 4.83 -2.30
C ASN A 204 25.68 6.24 -1.76
N LYS A 205 26.45 7.24 -2.21
CA LYS A 205 26.35 8.62 -1.72
C LYS A 205 25.44 9.44 -2.62
N TYR A 206 24.59 10.25 -2.00
CA TYR A 206 23.63 11.08 -2.70
C TYR A 206 23.71 12.54 -2.23
N SER A 207 23.28 13.46 -3.10
CA SER A 207 23.04 14.85 -2.72
C SER A 207 21.74 15.35 -3.32
N PHE A 208 21.02 16.18 -2.57
CA PHE A 208 19.76 16.76 -3.02
C PHE A 208 19.49 18.09 -2.31
N LEU A 209 18.54 18.86 -2.83
CA LEU A 209 18.07 20.08 -2.17
C LEU A 209 17.06 19.71 -1.09
N ASN A 210 17.46 19.81 0.17
CA ASN A 210 16.55 19.64 1.28
C ASN A 210 15.59 20.83 1.40
N TRP A 211 14.53 20.61 2.19
CA TRP A 211 13.70 21.66 2.72
C TRP A 211 13.57 21.41 4.23
N THR A 212 13.87 22.43 5.03
CA THR A 212 13.81 22.32 6.50
C THR A 212 13.03 23.50 7.05
N GLU A 213 11.91 23.21 7.69
CA GLU A 213 11.13 24.18 8.45
C GLU A 213 11.98 24.80 9.57
N LYS A 214 11.81 26.10 9.79
CA LYS A 214 12.40 26.86 10.89
C LYS A 214 11.35 27.47 11.79
N ASP A 215 10.29 28.01 11.20
CA ASP A 215 9.16 28.56 11.93
C ASP A 215 7.90 28.51 11.06
N SER A 216 6.75 28.30 11.68
CA SER A 216 5.47 28.37 11.01
C SER A 216 4.36 28.91 11.93
N SER A 217 3.54 29.80 11.38
CA SER A 217 2.40 30.37 12.11
C SER A 217 1.29 30.82 11.18
N LEU A 218 0.07 30.81 11.71
CA LEU A 218 -1.13 31.30 11.06
C LEU A 218 -1.82 32.33 11.96
N TYR A 219 -2.19 33.46 11.38
CA TYR A 219 -3.07 34.44 12.02
C TYR A 219 -4.28 34.71 11.14
N VAL A 220 -5.44 34.91 11.76
CA VAL A 220 -6.69 35.34 11.11
C VAL A 220 -7.19 36.56 11.87
N ASN A 221 -7.35 37.70 11.18
CA ASN A 221 -7.70 38.97 11.83
C ASN A 221 -6.85 39.30 13.09
N LYS A 222 -5.52 39.13 12.98
CA LYS A 222 -4.54 39.33 14.07
C LYS A 222 -4.65 38.33 15.24
N GLN A 223 -5.61 37.41 15.24
CA GLN A 223 -5.68 36.32 16.20
C GLN A 223 -4.83 35.14 15.73
N LYS A 224 -4.00 34.60 16.62
CA LYS A 224 -3.19 33.42 16.32
C LYS A 224 -4.08 32.18 16.25
N ILE A 225 -3.90 31.39 15.21
CA ILE A 225 -4.56 30.10 15.02
C ILE A 225 -3.53 28.99 15.26
N SER A 226 -3.86 28.02 16.10
CA SER A 226 -3.02 26.85 16.31
C SER A 226 -3.05 25.98 15.05
N ILE A 227 -1.87 25.68 14.51
CA ILE A 227 -1.71 24.81 13.34
C ILE A 227 -1.41 23.37 13.77
N SER A 228 -1.72 22.41 12.91
CA SER A 228 -1.33 21.02 13.08
C SER A 228 0.15 20.82 12.74
N SER A 229 0.57 21.28 11.57
CA SER A 229 1.95 21.18 11.08
C SER A 229 2.14 22.03 9.83
N ALA A 230 3.40 22.29 9.46
CA ALA A 230 3.71 22.76 8.11
C ALA A 230 3.56 21.61 7.10
N TYR A 231 3.19 21.94 5.86
CA TYR A 231 3.23 21.01 4.74
C TYR A 231 4.67 20.89 4.23
N PRO A 232 5.34 19.72 4.33
CA PRO A 232 6.73 19.56 3.93
C PRO A 232 6.94 19.88 2.44
N TYR A 233 8.03 20.56 2.11
CA TYR A 233 8.36 20.96 0.73
C TYR A 233 7.27 21.83 0.04
N SER A 234 6.34 22.45 0.77
CA SER A 234 5.33 23.33 0.18
C SER A 234 5.96 24.57 -0.45
N GLY A 235 6.51 25.46 0.37
CA GLY A 235 7.10 26.72 -0.03
C GLY A 235 7.74 27.40 1.17
N LYS A 236 7.96 28.70 1.08
CA LYS A 236 8.38 29.52 2.21
C LYS A 236 7.87 30.95 2.06
N THR A 237 7.81 31.67 3.16
CA THR A 237 7.68 33.13 3.21
C THR A 237 9.00 33.74 3.69
N ASP A 238 9.11 35.06 3.64
CA ASP A 238 10.07 35.79 4.49
C ASP A 238 9.53 35.86 5.93
N SER A 239 10.28 36.51 6.83
CA SER A 239 9.89 36.72 8.24
C SER A 239 8.66 37.62 8.40
N ARG A 240 8.33 38.45 7.40
CA ARG A 240 7.13 39.27 7.41
C ARG A 240 5.88 38.46 7.09
N GLY A 241 6.03 37.27 6.50
CA GLY A 241 4.93 36.41 6.10
C GLY A 241 4.15 36.96 4.91
N ILE A 242 3.10 36.27 4.50
CA ILE A 242 2.16 36.75 3.48
C ILE A 242 0.82 37.08 4.14
N SER A 243 0.32 38.29 3.94
CA SER A 243 -1.01 38.71 4.41
C SER A 243 -1.92 38.97 3.22
N LYS A 244 -2.94 38.13 3.05
CA LYS A 244 -3.89 38.19 1.94
C LYS A 244 -5.28 37.78 2.43
N GLU A 245 -6.27 38.08 1.61
CA GLU A 245 -7.63 37.56 1.79
C GLU A 245 -7.62 36.02 1.79
N LEU A 246 -8.43 35.43 2.68
CA LEU A 246 -8.71 34.01 2.73
C LEU A 246 -9.91 33.70 1.83
N VAL A 247 -9.83 32.64 1.02
CA VAL A 247 -10.94 32.17 0.19
C VAL A 247 -11.17 30.69 0.40
N TYR A 248 -12.39 30.34 0.81
CA TYR A 248 -12.81 28.94 0.90
C TYR A 248 -13.02 28.38 -0.50
N THR A 249 -12.32 27.30 -0.84
CA THR A 249 -12.41 26.66 -2.16
C THR A 249 -12.10 25.16 -2.05
N ASP A 250 -12.10 24.48 -3.18
CA ASP A 250 -11.77 23.06 -3.32
C ASP A 250 -10.65 22.84 -4.35
N ASN A 251 -10.24 21.59 -4.51
CA ASN A 251 -9.15 21.20 -5.41
C ASN A 251 -9.46 21.44 -6.91
N ASN A 252 -10.72 21.60 -7.29
CA ASN A 252 -11.17 21.83 -8.67
C ASN A 252 -11.33 23.32 -8.99
N ASN A 253 -11.49 24.17 -7.98
CA ASN A 253 -11.81 25.59 -8.12
C ASN A 253 -10.71 26.53 -7.58
N LEU A 254 -9.44 26.12 -7.73
CA LEU A 254 -8.29 26.87 -7.18
C LEU A 254 -8.17 28.32 -7.71
N ASP A 255 -8.66 28.60 -8.92
CA ASP A 255 -8.62 29.94 -9.52
C ASP A 255 -9.44 30.98 -8.73
N ARG A 256 -10.43 30.54 -7.94
CA ARG A 256 -11.18 31.43 -7.02
C ARG A 256 -10.26 32.12 -6.01
N ALA A 257 -9.13 31.49 -5.68
CA ALA A 257 -8.13 32.02 -4.76
C ALA A 257 -6.92 32.67 -5.47
N LYS A 258 -7.04 33.05 -6.75
CA LYS A 258 -5.99 33.77 -7.49
C LYS A 258 -5.59 35.06 -6.76
N GLY A 259 -4.30 35.20 -6.46
CA GLY A 259 -3.73 36.33 -5.71
C GLY A 259 -3.99 36.30 -4.19
N LYS A 260 -4.67 35.27 -3.69
CA LYS A 260 -5.19 35.14 -2.32
C LYS A 260 -4.65 33.88 -1.62
N ILE A 261 -5.11 33.59 -0.40
CA ILE A 261 -4.81 32.35 0.32
C ILE A 261 -6.01 31.41 0.18
N ALA A 262 -5.78 30.20 -0.35
CA ALA A 262 -6.81 29.18 -0.46
C ALA A 262 -6.99 28.45 0.88
N VAL A 263 -8.24 28.27 1.31
CA VAL A 263 -8.60 27.44 2.47
C VAL A 263 -9.40 26.25 1.95
N ILE A 264 -8.86 25.05 2.15
CA ILE A 264 -9.38 23.81 1.56
C ILE A 264 -9.59 22.81 2.67
N GLN A 265 -10.82 22.28 2.78
CA GLN A 265 -11.12 21.21 3.71
C GLN A 265 -10.73 19.86 3.11
N VAL A 266 -10.09 19.01 3.90
CA VAL A 266 -9.63 17.67 3.53
C VAL A 266 -10.27 16.66 4.48
N ASP A 267 -11.19 15.84 3.98
CA ASP A 267 -11.77 14.78 4.81
C ASP A 267 -10.76 13.64 5.01
N ASN A 268 -10.51 13.29 6.26
CA ASN A 268 -9.84 12.06 6.65
C ASN A 268 -10.77 10.87 6.34
N THR A 269 -10.39 10.08 5.34
CA THR A 269 -11.17 8.90 4.95
C THR A 269 -10.91 7.74 5.88
N LYS A 270 -11.85 7.48 6.78
CA LYS A 270 -11.87 6.27 7.63
C LYS A 270 -12.34 5.00 6.89
N THR A 271 -12.85 5.17 5.67
CA THR A 271 -13.48 4.11 4.85
C THR A 271 -12.93 4.15 3.43
N ILE A 272 -11.61 4.03 3.30
CA ILE A 272 -11.00 3.80 1.99
C ILE A 272 -11.42 2.41 1.52
N PRO A 273 -11.79 2.20 0.23
CA PRO A 273 -12.15 0.88 -0.26
C PRO A 273 -10.92 -0.03 -0.19
N LYS A 274 -10.73 -0.71 0.94
CA LYS A 274 -9.54 -1.53 1.24
C LYS A 274 -9.29 -2.54 0.16
N GLN A 275 -10.36 -3.14 -0.34
CA GLN A 275 -10.32 -4.14 -1.38
C GLN A 275 -9.75 -3.58 -2.69
N LEU A 276 -9.71 -2.26 -2.91
CA LEU A 276 -9.04 -1.69 -4.08
C LEU A 276 -7.53 -1.48 -3.88
N ILE A 277 -7.03 -1.53 -2.64
CA ILE A 277 -5.63 -1.21 -2.31
C ILE A 277 -4.88 -2.37 -1.63
N MET A 278 -5.60 -3.32 -1.05
CA MET A 278 -5.06 -4.44 -0.29
C MET A 278 -5.85 -5.71 -0.64
N ASN A 279 -5.14 -6.83 -0.76
CA ASN A 279 -5.72 -8.14 -1.04
C ASN A 279 -5.25 -9.16 0.00
N GLN A 280 -6.11 -9.47 0.98
CA GLN A 280 -5.76 -10.36 2.08
C GLN A 280 -5.57 -11.81 1.60
N GLN A 281 -4.47 -12.44 1.99
CA GLN A 281 -4.18 -13.85 1.67
C GLN A 281 -4.44 -14.76 2.87
N SER A 282 -3.92 -14.41 4.04
CA SER A 282 -4.03 -15.19 5.27
C SER A 282 -3.95 -14.27 6.49
N SER A 283 -4.13 -14.83 7.68
CA SER A 283 -4.15 -14.07 8.93
C SER A 283 -3.74 -14.92 10.12
N PHE A 284 -2.99 -14.35 11.06
CA PHE A 284 -2.72 -14.97 12.35
C PHE A 284 -2.86 -13.97 13.52
N PRO A 285 -3.63 -14.27 14.58
CA PRO A 285 -4.54 -15.42 14.70
C PRO A 285 -5.59 -15.48 13.60
N LYS A 286 -6.18 -16.66 13.39
CA LYS A 286 -7.25 -16.85 12.40
C LYS A 286 -8.40 -15.88 12.70
N GLY A 287 -8.93 -15.22 11.67
CA GLY A 287 -9.97 -14.19 11.82
C GLY A 287 -9.45 -12.77 12.05
N THR A 288 -8.14 -12.55 11.95
CA THR A 288 -7.61 -11.17 11.85
C THR A 288 -7.89 -10.62 10.45
N HIS A 289 -8.34 -9.37 10.37
CA HIS A 289 -8.70 -8.71 9.12
C HIS A 289 -7.99 -7.37 8.96
N ILE A 290 -7.92 -6.89 7.72
CA ILE A 290 -7.47 -5.52 7.41
C ILE A 290 -8.35 -4.50 8.17
N THR A 291 -7.72 -3.61 8.94
CA THR A 291 -8.38 -2.54 9.70
C THR A 291 -8.64 -1.31 8.81
N SER A 292 -9.77 -0.60 8.98
CA SER A 292 -10.27 0.45 8.03
C SER A 292 -9.58 1.78 8.07
N ASN A 293 -9.04 2.09 9.21
CA ASN A 293 -8.48 3.39 9.51
C ASN A 293 -7.00 3.26 9.89
N ASP A 294 -6.35 2.14 9.56
CA ASP A 294 -4.89 2.03 9.70
C ASP A 294 -4.24 2.90 8.62
N GLY A 295 -3.35 3.81 9.05
CA GLY A 295 -2.67 4.76 8.18
C GLY A 295 -3.58 5.79 7.50
N ASP A 296 -4.78 6.04 8.01
CA ASP A 296 -5.78 6.90 7.37
C ASP A 296 -5.28 8.35 7.17
N ILE A 297 -4.53 8.91 8.12
CA ILE A 297 -3.92 10.25 8.01
C ILE A 297 -2.92 10.31 6.85
N THR A 298 -1.95 9.39 6.83
CA THR A 298 -0.94 9.30 5.77
C THR A 298 -1.60 9.14 4.40
N LEU A 299 -2.57 8.24 4.29
CA LEU A 299 -3.22 7.95 3.02
C LEU A 299 -4.15 9.09 2.56
N SER A 300 -4.88 9.72 3.48
CA SER A 300 -5.70 10.91 3.18
C SER A 300 -4.83 12.08 2.74
N ALA A 301 -3.70 12.33 3.40
CA ALA A 301 -2.76 13.36 2.98
C ALA A 301 -2.18 13.07 1.58
N ALA A 302 -1.83 11.83 1.29
CA ALA A 302 -1.28 11.46 -0.02
C ALA A 302 -2.31 11.57 -1.15
N LEU A 303 -3.56 11.16 -0.92
CA LEU A 303 -4.60 11.09 -1.97
C LEU A 303 -5.42 12.36 -2.13
N ARG A 304 -5.65 13.11 -1.05
CA ARG A 304 -6.66 14.19 -1.01
C ARG A 304 -6.09 15.58 -0.79
N ALA A 305 -4.85 15.68 -0.29
CA ALA A 305 -4.24 16.99 -0.11
C ALA A 305 -4.10 17.72 -1.45
N THR A 306 -4.19 19.05 -1.40
CA THR A 306 -4.13 19.88 -2.59
C THR A 306 -2.81 19.73 -3.33
N ASN A 307 -2.88 19.56 -4.64
CA ASN A 307 -1.71 19.63 -5.50
C ASN A 307 -1.19 21.08 -5.52
N LEU A 308 -0.20 21.37 -4.70
CA LEU A 308 0.34 22.72 -4.53
C LEU A 308 0.98 23.29 -5.81
N LYS A 309 1.47 22.44 -6.73
CA LYS A 309 1.95 22.89 -8.05
C LYS A 309 0.79 23.44 -8.89
N LYS A 310 -0.40 22.83 -8.83
CA LYS A 310 -1.62 23.38 -9.47
C LYS A 310 -2.06 24.68 -8.80
N ALA A 311 -2.07 24.75 -7.47
CA ALA A 311 -2.41 25.98 -6.74
C ALA A 311 -1.49 27.14 -7.12
N ARG A 312 -0.17 26.90 -7.23
CA ARG A 312 0.78 27.90 -7.72
C ARG A 312 0.44 28.41 -9.11
N LYS A 313 0.13 27.50 -10.05
CA LYS A 313 -0.23 27.85 -11.43
C LYS A 313 -1.51 28.69 -11.50
N ALA A 314 -2.50 28.40 -10.64
CA ALA A 314 -3.71 29.21 -10.46
C ALA A 314 -3.44 30.59 -9.82
N GLY A 315 -2.20 30.91 -9.46
CA GLY A 315 -1.82 32.19 -8.86
C GLY A 315 -2.13 32.32 -7.38
N VAL A 316 -2.46 31.21 -6.69
CA VAL A 316 -2.65 31.16 -5.24
C VAL A 316 -1.34 31.52 -4.53
N LYS A 317 -1.42 32.34 -3.48
CA LYS A 317 -0.25 32.85 -2.75
C LYS A 317 0.10 32.04 -1.50
N GLY A 318 -0.87 31.33 -0.93
CA GLY A 318 -0.68 30.40 0.18
C GLY A 318 -1.85 29.43 0.29
N VAL A 319 -1.65 28.28 0.94
CA VAL A 319 -2.70 27.27 1.10
C VAL A 319 -2.84 26.88 2.58
N ILE A 320 -4.06 26.80 3.07
CA ILE A 320 -4.38 26.26 4.39
C ILE A 320 -5.26 25.04 4.18
N LEU A 321 -4.78 23.89 4.64
CA LEU A 321 -5.49 22.62 4.58
C LEU A 321 -6.10 22.34 5.93
N VAL A 322 -7.42 22.19 5.98
CA VAL A 322 -8.16 21.93 7.22
C VAL A 322 -8.55 20.46 7.26
N TRP A 323 -8.04 19.73 8.24
CA TRP A 323 -8.48 18.36 8.49
C TRP A 323 -9.95 18.33 8.92
N LYS A 324 -10.66 17.29 8.49
CA LYS A 324 -12.02 16.97 8.93
C LYS A 324 -12.14 15.48 9.20
N GLY A 325 -12.79 15.10 10.29
CA GLY A 325 -13.00 13.70 10.65
C GLY A 325 -11.81 13.05 11.35
N ALA A 326 -10.93 13.84 11.97
CA ALA A 326 -9.85 13.34 12.81
C ALA A 326 -9.72 14.24 14.05
N SER A 327 -9.42 13.67 15.21
CA SER A 327 -9.22 14.47 16.42
C SER A 327 -8.00 15.39 16.31
N ASP A 328 -8.05 16.52 17.01
CA ASP A 328 -6.98 17.51 16.99
C ASP A 328 -5.62 16.93 17.42
N SER A 329 -5.63 16.01 18.39
CA SER A 329 -4.41 15.35 18.87
C SER A 329 -3.85 14.33 17.88
N LYS A 330 -4.71 13.64 17.11
CA LYS A 330 -4.28 12.67 16.09
C LYS A 330 -3.54 13.32 14.92
N VAL A 331 -3.93 14.53 14.51
CA VAL A 331 -3.33 15.24 13.37
C VAL A 331 -2.20 16.20 13.75
N LYS A 332 -1.90 16.33 15.04
CA LYS A 332 -0.86 17.24 15.54
C LYS A 332 0.53 16.76 15.10
N GLU A 333 1.36 17.69 14.64
CA GLU A 333 2.79 17.49 14.32
C GLU A 333 3.06 16.40 13.26
N GLN A 334 2.08 16.13 12.38
CA GLN A 334 2.22 15.16 11.28
C GLN A 334 3.11 15.72 10.16
N TYR A 335 4.14 14.98 9.78
CA TYR A 335 5.01 15.29 8.64
C TYR A 335 4.40 14.73 7.34
N GLN A 336 3.41 15.44 6.79
CA GLN A 336 2.65 14.97 5.62
C GLN A 336 2.30 16.07 4.61
N PRO A 337 2.24 15.76 3.30
CA PRO A 337 2.71 14.52 2.66
C PRO A 337 4.20 14.57 2.34
N PHE A 338 4.94 13.50 2.64
CA PHE A 338 6.36 13.38 2.28
C PHE A 338 6.60 12.93 0.82
N THR A 339 5.53 12.54 0.12
CA THR A 339 5.56 12.01 -1.26
C THR A 339 5.50 13.10 -2.34
N THR A 340 5.48 14.37 -1.96
CA THR A 340 5.31 15.49 -2.89
C THR A 340 6.60 16.28 -3.09
N ASP A 341 6.75 16.84 -4.29
CA ASP A 341 7.93 17.62 -4.66
C ASP A 341 7.74 19.11 -4.35
N TYR A 342 8.86 19.86 -4.29
CA TYR A 342 8.83 21.27 -3.93
C TYR A 342 7.87 22.07 -4.82
N ALA A 343 6.87 22.70 -4.19
CA ALA A 343 5.81 23.38 -4.92
C ALA A 343 6.03 24.89 -5.06
N GLY A 344 6.75 25.53 -4.14
CA GLY A 344 6.99 26.97 -4.11
C GLY A 344 5.80 27.82 -3.63
N VAL A 345 4.82 27.24 -2.93
CA VAL A 345 3.69 27.95 -2.31
C VAL A 345 3.61 27.53 -0.85
N PRO A 346 3.68 28.45 0.12
CA PRO A 346 3.63 28.07 1.54
C PRO A 346 2.28 27.44 1.87
N ALA A 347 2.33 26.30 2.58
CA ALA A 347 1.12 25.61 3.00
C ALA A 347 1.21 25.09 4.44
N LEU A 348 0.10 25.17 5.16
CA LEU A 348 -0.04 24.73 6.55
C LEU A 348 -1.25 23.81 6.69
N TRP A 349 -1.13 22.83 7.57
CA TRP A 349 -2.25 22.02 8.05
C TRP A 349 -2.83 22.63 9.33
N VAL A 350 -4.15 22.62 9.45
CA VAL A 350 -4.90 23.03 10.65
C VAL A 350 -5.85 21.90 11.02
N ASN A 351 -6.02 21.68 12.31
CA ASN A 351 -6.96 20.70 12.83
C ASN A 351 -8.42 21.12 12.59
N GLU A 352 -9.37 20.25 12.91
CA GLU A 352 -10.77 20.53 12.61
C GLU A 352 -11.34 21.66 13.47
N SER A 353 -11.00 21.69 14.77
CA SER A 353 -11.54 22.70 15.71
C SER A 353 -11.13 24.12 15.35
N GLU A 354 -9.84 24.35 15.15
CA GLU A 354 -9.30 25.65 14.73
C GLU A 354 -9.65 25.94 13.26
N GLY A 355 -9.68 24.91 12.43
CA GLY A 355 -10.02 25.01 11.01
C GLY A 355 -11.43 25.54 10.77
N LYS A 356 -12.39 25.28 11.66
CA LYS A 356 -13.74 25.90 11.60
C LYS A 356 -13.66 27.43 11.66
N LYS A 357 -12.77 28.00 12.48
CA LYS A 357 -12.54 29.45 12.56
C LYS A 357 -11.96 29.97 11.25
N VAL A 358 -10.96 29.26 10.70
CA VAL A 358 -10.32 29.61 9.41
C VAL A 358 -11.30 29.55 8.25
N ILE A 359 -12.14 28.51 8.17
CA ILE A 359 -13.18 28.36 7.14
C ILE A 359 -14.23 29.47 7.25
N LYS A 360 -14.70 29.79 8.46
CA LYS A 360 -15.63 30.91 8.68
C LYS A 360 -15.04 32.23 8.18
N ALA A 361 -13.78 32.50 8.53
CA ALA A 361 -13.06 33.69 8.09
C ALA A 361 -12.86 33.72 6.56
N ALA A 362 -12.58 32.57 5.94
CA ALA A 362 -12.42 32.45 4.49
C ALA A 362 -13.72 32.64 3.71
N LYS A 363 -14.86 32.20 4.26
CA LYS A 363 -16.19 32.49 3.68
C LYS A 363 -16.57 33.96 3.81
N ALA A 364 -16.07 34.64 4.84
CA ALA A 364 -16.25 36.07 5.05
C ALA A 364 -15.14 36.92 4.41
N HIS A 365 -14.27 36.34 3.56
CA HIS A 365 -13.19 37.04 2.86
C HIS A 365 -12.29 37.87 3.80
N GLN A 366 -12.03 37.35 5.00
CA GLN A 366 -11.19 38.02 5.99
C GLN A 366 -9.70 37.88 5.65
N LYS A 367 -8.86 38.72 6.27
CA LYS A 367 -7.42 38.67 6.08
C LYS A 367 -6.79 37.56 6.93
N GLY A 368 -6.01 36.71 6.28
CA GLY A 368 -5.13 35.73 6.92
C GLY A 368 -3.66 36.08 6.71
N LYS A 369 -2.82 35.71 7.66
CA LYS A 369 -1.36 35.82 7.56
C LYS A 369 -0.71 34.45 7.78
N ILE A 370 0.02 33.99 6.77
CA ILE A 370 0.87 32.79 6.86
C ILE A 370 2.31 33.25 7.00
N THR A 371 3.00 32.72 7.99
CA THR A 371 4.47 32.75 8.07
C THR A 371 4.95 31.30 7.99
N LEU A 372 5.84 31.01 7.05
CA LEU A 372 6.49 29.69 6.92
C LEU A 372 7.94 29.90 6.52
N ILE A 373 8.82 29.99 7.50
CA ILE A 373 10.26 30.17 7.28
C ILE A 373 10.86 28.80 7.10
N ALA A 374 11.54 28.60 5.97
CA ALA A 374 12.24 27.35 5.69
C ALA A 374 13.54 27.60 4.91
N THR A 375 14.52 26.74 5.15
CA THR A 375 15.78 26.73 4.41
C THR A 375 15.74 25.67 3.32
N ARG A 376 16.38 25.96 2.18
CA ARG A 376 16.67 24.97 1.14
C ARG A 376 18.16 24.95 0.88
N LYS A 377 18.82 23.87 1.23
CA LYS A 377 20.27 23.71 1.08
C LYS A 377 20.56 22.38 0.41
N ARG A 378 21.64 22.32 -0.36
CA ARG A 378 22.14 21.03 -0.84
C ARG A 378 22.74 20.28 0.34
N VAL A 379 22.19 19.11 0.64
CA VAL A 379 22.66 18.23 1.70
C VAL A 379 23.11 16.90 1.12
N LYS A 380 23.87 16.14 1.91
CA LYS A 380 24.31 14.79 1.58
C LYS A 380 23.54 13.77 2.42
N THR A 381 23.34 12.60 1.85
CA THR A 381 22.88 11.39 2.54
C THR A 381 23.51 10.18 1.85
N LYS A 382 23.34 8.99 2.40
CA LYS A 382 23.81 7.75 1.77
C LYS A 382 22.92 6.57 2.12
N SER A 383 22.81 5.64 1.17
CA SER A 383 22.43 4.27 1.47
C SER A 383 23.71 3.47 1.67
N PHE A 384 23.64 2.39 2.43
CA PHE A 384 24.73 1.43 2.47
C PHE A 384 24.20 0.00 2.56
N TYR A 385 25.05 -0.96 2.23
CA TYR A 385 24.78 -2.35 2.50
C TYR A 385 26.00 -3.07 3.05
N VAL A 386 25.75 -4.20 3.70
CA VAL A 386 26.78 -5.14 4.13
C VAL A 386 26.39 -6.55 3.71
N THR A 387 27.38 -7.43 3.59
CA THR A 387 27.14 -8.83 3.23
C THR A 387 27.66 -9.78 4.29
N ILE A 388 26.87 -10.81 4.61
CA ILE A 388 27.35 -12.01 5.32
C ILE A 388 27.51 -13.11 4.26
N PRO A 389 28.75 -13.48 3.88
CA PRO A 389 28.98 -14.40 2.78
C PRO A 389 28.35 -15.78 3.01
N GLY A 390 27.63 -16.27 2.00
CA GLY A 390 27.09 -17.62 1.99
C GLY A 390 28.05 -18.66 1.40
N LYS A 391 27.69 -19.93 1.55
CA LYS A 391 28.35 -21.05 0.87
C LYS A 391 28.13 -20.98 -0.65
N ASN A 392 26.90 -20.69 -1.07
CA ASN A 392 26.54 -20.43 -2.46
C ASN A 392 27.01 -19.03 -2.85
N LYS A 393 27.93 -18.97 -3.82
CA LYS A 393 28.50 -17.72 -4.33
C LYS A 393 27.71 -17.09 -5.48
N LYS A 394 26.57 -17.65 -5.85
CA LYS A 394 25.70 -17.17 -6.93
C LYS A 394 24.35 -16.63 -6.46
N GLU A 395 23.95 -16.93 -5.22
CA GLU A 395 22.64 -16.57 -4.70
C GLU A 395 22.73 -15.65 -3.48
N SER A 396 21.78 -14.72 -3.38
CA SER A 396 21.63 -13.82 -2.25
C SER A 396 20.21 -13.79 -1.69
N ILE A 397 20.09 -13.37 -0.43
CA ILE A 397 18.84 -12.95 0.21
C ILE A 397 19.00 -11.48 0.60
N ILE A 398 18.11 -10.61 0.13
CA ILE A 398 18.13 -9.19 0.49
C ILE A 398 17.32 -9.00 1.78
N ILE A 399 17.87 -8.26 2.74
CA ILE A 399 17.19 -7.88 3.98
C ILE A 399 17.26 -6.36 4.07
N ASN A 400 16.15 -5.65 3.84
CA ASN A 400 16.16 -4.19 3.69
C ASN A 400 15.22 -3.45 4.64
N THR A 401 15.51 -2.17 4.80
CA THR A 401 14.69 -1.16 5.48
C THR A 401 15.15 0.24 5.07
N HIS A 402 14.41 1.28 5.46
CA HIS A 402 14.86 2.67 5.33
C HIS A 402 15.46 3.20 6.64
N THR A 403 16.20 4.31 6.53
CA THR A 403 16.98 4.92 7.64
C THR A 403 16.51 6.32 8.01
N ASP A 404 15.63 6.91 7.21
CA ASP A 404 15.05 8.22 7.45
C ASP A 404 13.62 8.13 7.98
N GLY A 405 13.31 8.98 8.95
CA GLY A 405 11.98 9.11 9.55
C GLY A 405 11.94 10.20 10.62
N VAL A 406 10.88 10.20 11.41
CA VAL A 406 10.57 11.28 12.36
C VAL A 406 10.42 10.84 13.81
N ASN A 407 10.39 9.53 14.10
CA ASN A 407 10.10 9.04 15.45
C ASN A 407 10.68 7.64 15.73
N ALA A 408 10.30 7.02 16.84
CA ALA A 408 10.85 5.74 17.25
C ALA A 408 10.26 4.52 16.52
N ILE A 409 9.22 4.70 15.71
CA ILE A 409 8.58 3.60 14.97
C ILE A 409 9.00 3.62 13.50
N GLU A 410 8.92 4.78 12.87
CA GLU A 410 9.05 4.93 11.42
C GLU A 410 10.34 4.32 10.86
N GLU A 411 11.51 4.67 11.37
CA GLU A 411 12.80 4.23 10.83
C GLU A 411 13.46 3.08 11.63
N ASN A 412 12.72 2.44 12.54
CA ASN A 412 13.31 1.49 13.49
C ASN A 412 13.65 0.11 12.92
N GLY A 413 13.26 -0.15 11.66
CA GLY A 413 13.68 -1.35 10.94
C GLY A 413 15.20 -1.49 10.86
N ALA A 414 15.94 -0.39 10.84
CA ALA A 414 17.40 -0.41 10.89
C ALA A 414 17.95 -1.04 12.18
N ILE A 415 17.28 -0.85 13.32
CA ILE A 415 17.63 -1.52 14.58
C ILE A 415 17.31 -3.02 14.51
N ALA A 416 16.20 -3.39 13.85
CA ALA A 416 15.86 -4.79 13.61
C ALA A 416 16.92 -5.50 12.76
N LEU A 417 17.34 -4.89 11.65
CA LEU A 417 18.41 -5.42 10.79
C LEU A 417 19.73 -5.57 11.56
N LEU A 418 20.08 -4.59 12.41
CA LEU A 418 21.28 -4.66 13.23
C LEU A 418 21.26 -5.86 14.20
N ALA A 419 20.14 -6.08 14.90
CA ALA A 419 19.96 -7.24 15.76
C ALA A 419 20.03 -8.57 14.97
N MET A 420 19.46 -8.60 13.75
CA MET A 420 19.55 -9.74 12.86
C MET A 420 20.99 -10.02 12.41
N MET A 421 21.76 -8.98 12.06
CA MET A 421 23.17 -9.09 11.68
C MET A 421 24.00 -9.69 12.82
N ARG A 422 23.83 -9.19 14.05
CA ARG A 422 24.52 -9.71 15.24
C ARG A 422 24.24 -11.20 15.47
N TYR A 423 23.01 -11.65 15.21
CA TYR A 423 22.64 -13.06 15.33
C TYR A 423 23.23 -13.93 14.21
N LEU A 424 23.25 -13.41 12.97
CA LEU A 424 23.51 -14.19 11.75
C LEU A 424 24.99 -14.23 11.33
N LYS A 425 25.82 -13.27 11.77
CA LYS A 425 27.22 -13.14 11.33
C LYS A 425 28.06 -14.41 11.49
N ASP A 426 27.77 -15.23 12.51
CA ASP A 426 28.52 -16.45 12.83
C ASP A 426 27.80 -17.75 12.39
N GLN A 427 26.71 -17.67 11.60
CA GLN A 427 25.86 -18.83 11.29
C GLN A 427 26.22 -19.57 9.98
N LYS A 428 27.22 -19.09 9.21
CA LYS A 428 27.65 -19.66 7.92
C LYS A 428 26.47 -19.98 6.97
N PRO A 429 25.71 -18.96 6.52
CA PRO A 429 24.48 -19.15 5.75
C PRO A 429 24.74 -19.87 4.42
N ASN A 430 23.71 -20.50 3.86
CA ASN A 430 23.81 -21.14 2.55
C ASN A 430 23.89 -20.10 1.44
N LYS A 431 23.13 -19.02 1.51
CA LYS A 431 23.11 -17.91 0.55
C LYS A 431 23.75 -16.68 1.15
N THR A 432 24.24 -15.78 0.30
CA THR A 432 24.81 -14.52 0.79
C THR A 432 23.70 -13.62 1.31
N LEU A 433 23.77 -13.20 2.57
CA LEU A 433 22.79 -12.28 3.15
C LEU A 433 23.24 -10.85 2.88
N VAL A 434 22.39 -10.04 2.26
CA VAL A 434 22.66 -8.64 1.91
C VAL A 434 21.77 -7.76 2.75
N PHE A 435 22.33 -7.07 3.75
CA PHE A 435 21.60 -6.15 4.60
C PHE A 435 21.69 -4.74 4.02
N ALA A 436 20.57 -4.20 3.55
CA ALA A 436 20.49 -2.91 2.89
C ALA A 436 19.78 -1.87 3.76
N PHE A 437 20.49 -0.76 4.02
CA PHE A 437 20.01 0.38 4.79
C PHE A 437 19.82 1.55 3.83
N VAL A 438 18.56 1.81 3.49
CA VAL A 438 18.20 2.70 2.38
C VAL A 438 17.88 4.10 2.90
N THR A 439 18.34 5.14 2.23
CA THR A 439 17.92 6.52 2.49
C THR A 439 16.89 6.98 1.45
N GLY A 440 16.03 7.91 1.86
CA GLY A 440 15.23 8.71 0.92
C GLY A 440 13.74 8.37 0.91
N HIS A 441 13.28 7.56 1.85
CA HIS A 441 11.85 7.26 2.01
C HIS A 441 11.04 8.54 2.27
N PHE A 442 11.55 9.46 3.09
CA PHE A 442 10.93 10.77 3.35
C PHE A 442 11.17 11.81 2.24
N ARG A 443 11.77 11.38 1.12
CA ARG A 443 12.07 12.21 -0.04
C ARG A 443 11.86 11.44 -1.35
N LEU A 444 10.80 10.63 -1.43
CA LEU A 444 10.46 9.83 -2.60
C LEU A 444 10.55 10.55 -3.96
N PRO A 445 10.10 11.80 -4.15
CA PRO A 445 10.20 12.41 -5.48
C PRO A 445 11.64 12.58 -6.02
N VAL A 446 12.66 12.44 -5.16
CA VAL A 446 14.07 12.38 -5.58
C VAL A 446 14.60 10.94 -5.58
N PHE A 447 14.17 10.11 -4.63
CA PHE A 447 14.78 8.79 -4.36
C PHE A 447 13.94 7.59 -4.80
N LYS A 448 12.71 7.78 -5.27
CA LYS A 448 11.78 6.66 -5.50
C LYS A 448 12.11 5.77 -6.68
N GLY A 449 13.09 6.10 -7.53
CA GLY A 449 13.37 5.38 -8.77
C GLY A 449 12.09 5.05 -9.54
N THR A 450 11.71 3.77 -9.55
CA THR A 450 10.47 3.27 -10.17
C THR A 450 9.26 3.25 -9.22
N SER A 451 9.43 3.07 -7.91
CA SER A 451 8.34 3.02 -6.93
C SER A 451 8.68 3.61 -5.56
N GLN A 452 9.66 3.04 -4.85
CA GLN A 452 10.13 3.41 -3.50
C GLN A 452 11.65 3.61 -3.44
N ALA A 453 12.19 4.07 -2.30
CA ALA A 453 13.61 4.40 -2.18
C ALA A 453 14.54 3.19 -2.49
N THR A 454 14.11 1.98 -2.14
CA THR A 454 14.81 0.73 -2.41
C THR A 454 15.02 0.48 -3.90
N SER A 455 14.18 1.03 -4.79
CA SER A 455 14.40 0.88 -6.24
C SER A 455 15.63 1.64 -6.73
N THR A 456 15.94 2.81 -6.15
CA THR A 456 17.21 3.52 -6.43
C THR A 456 18.39 2.71 -5.91
N TRP A 457 18.27 2.13 -4.71
CA TRP A 457 19.31 1.25 -4.18
C TRP A 457 19.54 0.00 -5.05
N LEU A 458 18.48 -0.65 -5.55
CA LEU A 458 18.60 -1.79 -6.47
C LEU A 458 19.33 -1.38 -7.76
N LYS A 459 18.98 -0.23 -8.33
CA LYS A 459 19.63 0.30 -9.54
C LYS A 459 21.12 0.55 -9.33
N ASP A 460 21.50 1.08 -8.16
CA ASP A 460 22.88 1.44 -7.85
C ASP A 460 23.73 0.24 -7.41
N ASN A 461 23.10 -0.91 -7.11
CA ASN A 461 23.78 -2.10 -6.61
C ASN A 461 23.42 -3.39 -7.37
N PRO A 462 23.48 -3.45 -8.71
CA PRO A 462 23.13 -4.64 -9.47
C PRO A 462 23.94 -5.89 -9.07
N GLN A 463 25.19 -5.68 -8.64
CA GLN A 463 26.14 -6.74 -8.28
C GLN A 463 25.67 -7.70 -7.19
N VAL A 464 24.70 -7.29 -6.36
CA VAL A 464 24.23 -8.09 -5.23
C VAL A 464 22.88 -8.77 -5.46
N TRP A 465 22.23 -8.60 -6.62
CA TRP A 465 20.87 -9.13 -6.81
C TRP A 465 20.42 -9.52 -8.22
N ASP A 466 20.94 -8.93 -9.30
CA ASP A 466 20.30 -9.07 -10.61
C ASP A 466 20.54 -10.45 -11.28
N GLY A 467 21.62 -11.14 -10.88
CA GLY A 467 22.10 -12.40 -11.44
C GLY A 467 22.71 -12.32 -12.83
N LYS A 468 23.12 -11.13 -13.28
CA LYS A 468 23.78 -10.93 -14.58
C LYS A 468 25.27 -11.19 -14.49
N GLY A 469 25.82 -11.97 -15.42
CA GLY A 469 27.25 -12.27 -15.46
C GLY A 469 27.76 -12.88 -14.15
N LYS A 470 28.62 -12.16 -13.43
CA LYS A 470 29.20 -12.59 -12.14
C LYS A 470 28.41 -12.10 -10.91
N HIS A 471 27.32 -11.35 -11.11
CA HIS A 471 26.52 -10.80 -10.01
C HIS A 471 25.78 -11.90 -9.25
N LEU A 472 25.51 -11.65 -7.96
CA LEU A 472 24.61 -12.50 -7.18
C LEU A 472 23.18 -12.37 -7.72
N LYS A 473 22.43 -13.46 -7.68
CA LYS A 473 20.98 -13.47 -7.91
C LYS A 473 20.25 -13.43 -6.58
N ALA A 474 19.45 -12.39 -6.34
CA ALA A 474 18.52 -12.38 -5.21
C ALA A 474 17.40 -13.37 -5.46
N VAL A 475 17.35 -14.42 -4.62
CA VAL A 475 16.34 -15.48 -4.71
C VAL A 475 15.21 -15.33 -3.71
N ALA A 476 15.37 -14.41 -2.75
CA ALA A 476 14.33 -13.98 -1.83
C ALA A 476 14.70 -12.64 -1.18
N ALA A 477 13.72 -12.00 -0.55
CA ALA A 477 13.94 -10.81 0.24
C ALA A 477 13.07 -10.73 1.50
N ILE A 478 13.54 -9.96 2.49
CA ILE A 478 12.82 -9.63 3.73
C ILE A 478 12.90 -8.12 3.94
N THR A 479 11.76 -7.48 4.17
CA THR A 479 11.70 -6.06 4.54
C THR A 479 11.16 -5.92 5.96
N ALA A 480 11.79 -5.06 6.76
CA ALA A 480 11.41 -4.81 8.14
C ALA A 480 11.08 -3.33 8.35
N GLU A 481 9.83 -3.00 8.61
CA GLU A 481 9.35 -1.62 8.80
C GLU A 481 8.40 -1.55 10.01
N HIS A 482 8.53 -0.48 10.80
CA HIS A 482 7.57 -0.04 11.81
C HIS A 482 7.32 -1.06 12.94
N LEU A 483 8.39 -1.58 13.55
CA LEU A 483 8.31 -2.61 14.57
C LEU A 483 7.91 -2.04 15.94
N GLY A 484 7.34 -2.89 16.80
CA GLY A 484 7.01 -2.53 18.18
C GLY A 484 5.85 -1.55 18.34
N SER A 485 5.08 -1.27 17.27
CA SER A 485 3.98 -0.30 17.32
C SER A 485 2.74 -0.80 18.08
N MET A 486 2.28 -0.01 19.05
CA MET A 486 0.99 -0.20 19.73
C MET A 486 -0.12 0.61 19.02
N GLU A 487 -1.35 0.10 19.02
CA GLU A 487 -2.47 0.75 18.33
C GLU A 487 -3.04 1.89 19.17
N TRP A 488 -3.17 3.05 18.52
CA TRP A 488 -3.85 4.24 19.04
C TRP A 488 -4.86 4.71 18.01
N LYS A 489 -6.07 5.06 18.45
CA LYS A 489 -7.17 5.49 17.58
C LYS A 489 -7.98 6.60 18.26
N ASP A 490 -8.74 7.33 17.45
CA ASP A 490 -9.83 8.16 17.95
C ASP A 490 -10.91 7.26 18.56
N ASN A 491 -11.20 7.45 19.84
CA ASN A 491 -12.29 6.76 20.51
C ASN A 491 -13.65 7.42 20.17
N LYS A 492 -14.74 6.85 20.71
CA LYS A 492 -16.12 7.34 20.46
C LYS A 492 -16.33 8.81 20.85
N ASN A 493 -15.53 9.34 21.78
CA ASN A 493 -15.60 10.72 22.25
C ASN A 493 -14.68 11.66 21.43
N GLY A 494 -14.08 11.18 20.34
CA GLY A 494 -13.16 11.95 19.53
C GLY A 494 -11.81 12.21 20.19
N LYS A 495 -11.41 11.41 21.19
CA LYS A 495 -10.09 11.51 21.84
C LYS A 495 -9.15 10.44 21.27
N PHE A 496 -7.96 10.85 20.84
CA PHE A 496 -6.90 9.93 20.44
C PHE A 496 -6.31 9.23 21.67
N SER A 497 -6.45 7.91 21.76
CA SER A 497 -6.07 7.14 22.95
C SER A 497 -5.61 5.71 22.59
N PRO A 498 -4.84 5.03 23.46
CA PRO A 498 -4.46 3.64 23.24
C PRO A 498 -5.70 2.74 23.19
N THR A 499 -5.68 1.73 22.33
CA THR A 499 -6.78 0.74 22.23
C THR A 499 -6.55 -0.51 23.09
N GLY A 500 -5.33 -0.64 23.65
CA GLY A 500 -4.87 -1.85 24.34
C GLY A 500 -4.40 -2.97 23.41
N LYS A 501 -4.48 -2.78 22.08
CA LYS A 501 -4.02 -3.76 21.08
C LYS A 501 -2.65 -3.38 20.52
N ILE A 502 -1.94 -4.37 19.98
CA ILE A 502 -0.83 -4.08 19.08
C ILE A 502 -1.38 -3.59 17.73
N GLN A 503 -0.59 -2.78 17.02
CA GLN A 503 -0.92 -2.35 15.66
C GLN A 503 -1.03 -3.58 14.74
N THR A 504 -1.96 -3.54 13.78
CA THR A 504 -2.07 -4.59 12.76
C THR A 504 -0.74 -4.72 12.01
N GLU A 505 -0.22 -5.94 11.93
CA GLU A 505 0.99 -6.27 11.17
C GLU A 505 0.59 -6.67 9.75
N TYR A 506 0.70 -5.72 8.82
CA TYR A 506 0.56 -6.04 7.40
C TYR A 506 1.86 -6.68 6.93
N THR A 507 1.76 -7.83 6.26
CA THR A 507 2.93 -8.50 5.70
C THR A 507 2.71 -8.84 4.25
N TYR A 508 3.37 -8.11 3.35
CA TYR A 508 3.36 -8.44 1.93
C TYR A 508 4.14 -9.72 1.69
N VAL A 509 3.52 -10.67 1.01
CA VAL A 509 4.10 -11.98 0.69
C VAL A 509 4.11 -12.17 -0.82
N GLY A 510 5.31 -12.35 -1.37
CA GLY A 510 5.51 -12.37 -2.82
C GLY A 510 4.95 -13.62 -3.50
N ASN A 511 4.71 -14.71 -2.76
CA ASN A 511 4.08 -15.93 -3.26
C ASN A 511 3.56 -16.80 -2.09
N GLN A 512 2.99 -17.96 -2.42
CA GLN A 512 2.46 -18.91 -1.45
C GLN A 512 3.54 -19.46 -0.49
N THR A 513 4.74 -19.76 -1.00
CA THR A 513 5.86 -20.21 -0.16
C THR A 513 6.22 -19.17 0.90
N MET A 514 6.31 -17.89 0.52
CA MET A 514 6.59 -16.78 1.46
C MET A 514 5.48 -16.64 2.49
N ASN A 515 4.21 -16.82 2.09
CA ASN A 515 3.06 -16.83 3.00
C ASN A 515 3.20 -17.94 4.05
N GLU A 516 3.49 -19.17 3.64
CA GLU A 516 3.64 -20.31 4.55
C GLU A 516 4.81 -20.13 5.52
N ILE A 517 5.94 -19.61 5.02
CA ILE A 517 7.11 -19.29 5.85
C ILE A 517 6.74 -18.25 6.91
N TRP A 518 6.08 -17.16 6.54
CA TRP A 518 5.70 -16.11 7.47
C TRP A 518 4.69 -16.62 8.51
N MET A 519 3.65 -17.32 8.07
CA MET A 519 2.63 -17.89 8.95
C MET A 519 3.24 -18.87 9.97
N LYS A 520 4.22 -19.68 9.55
CA LYS A 520 4.98 -20.54 10.46
C LYS A 520 5.86 -19.75 11.43
N ALA A 521 6.49 -18.66 10.97
CA ALA A 521 7.36 -17.82 11.79
C ALA A 521 6.62 -17.10 12.92
N VAL A 522 5.35 -16.74 12.71
CA VAL A 522 4.52 -15.98 13.68
C VAL A 522 3.66 -16.85 14.59
N LYS A 523 3.36 -18.11 14.22
CA LYS A 523 2.39 -18.99 14.90
C LYS A 523 2.57 -19.11 16.43
N ASN A 524 3.80 -19.03 16.93
CA ASN A 524 4.12 -19.22 18.35
C ASN A 524 4.42 -17.90 19.11
N ARG A 525 4.07 -16.75 18.53
CA ARG A 525 4.22 -15.45 19.19
C ARG A 525 3.04 -15.18 20.11
N LYS A 526 3.32 -14.63 21.30
CA LYS A 526 2.29 -14.24 22.28
C LYS A 526 1.55 -12.98 21.84
N LEU A 527 2.29 -12.01 21.30
CA LEU A 527 1.75 -10.77 20.76
C LEU A 527 1.74 -10.90 19.24
N THR A 528 0.58 -11.14 18.63
CA THR A 528 0.45 -11.25 17.17
C THR A 528 -0.92 -10.81 16.71
N ARG A 529 -0.94 -10.04 15.62
CA ARG A 529 -2.14 -9.58 14.91
C ARG A 529 -1.72 -9.27 13.47
N THR A 530 -1.39 -10.32 12.72
CA THR A 530 -0.87 -10.18 11.35
C THR A 530 -1.90 -10.59 10.31
N VAL A 531 -1.89 -9.87 9.20
CA VAL A 531 -2.55 -10.24 7.96
C VAL A 531 -1.51 -10.25 6.85
N THR A 532 -1.50 -11.31 6.05
CA THR A 532 -0.64 -11.36 4.87
C THR A 532 -1.38 -10.78 3.68
N LEU A 533 -0.67 -10.01 2.88
CA LEU A 533 -1.19 -9.31 1.71
C LEU A 533 -0.43 -9.76 0.46
N ARG A 534 -1.13 -9.79 -0.67
CA ARG A 534 -0.49 -9.81 -1.99
C ARG A 534 -0.48 -8.39 -2.54
N GLY A 535 0.57 -8.00 -3.26
CA GLY A 535 0.56 -6.75 -4.01
C GLY A 535 -0.68 -6.65 -4.89
N HIS A 536 -1.32 -5.48 -4.87
CA HIS A 536 -2.64 -5.29 -5.47
C HIS A 536 -2.73 -3.99 -6.29
N ASN A 537 -3.40 -4.05 -7.44
CA ASN A 537 -3.64 -2.91 -8.33
C ASN A 537 -2.38 -2.06 -8.62
N GLY A 538 -1.25 -2.73 -8.83
CA GLY A 538 0.03 -2.10 -9.14
C GLY A 538 0.77 -1.50 -7.93
N PHE A 539 0.35 -1.82 -6.70
CA PHE A 539 0.86 -1.19 -5.50
C PHE A 539 1.11 -2.14 -4.31
N GLU A 540 2.17 -1.86 -3.54
CA GLU A 540 2.42 -2.36 -2.18
C GLU A 540 2.84 -1.18 -1.30
N PHE A 541 2.45 -1.18 -0.02
CA PHE A 541 3.00 -0.21 0.94
C PHE A 541 4.39 -0.63 1.40
N GLY A 542 5.30 0.34 1.53
CA GLY A 542 6.61 0.13 2.13
C GLY A 542 7.72 -0.26 1.16
N GLU A 543 8.92 -0.42 1.72
CA GLU A 543 10.18 -0.65 1.00
C GLU A 543 10.32 -2.07 0.42
N SER A 544 9.30 -2.94 0.58
CA SER A 544 9.24 -4.24 -0.11
C SER A 544 8.81 -4.12 -1.57
N GLN A 545 8.08 -3.06 -1.93
CA GLN A 545 7.49 -2.91 -3.25
C GLN A 545 8.50 -3.04 -4.41
N PRO A 546 9.70 -2.40 -4.36
CA PRO A 546 10.69 -2.55 -5.43
C PRO A 546 11.16 -3.99 -5.62
N LEU A 547 11.30 -4.76 -4.54
CA LEU A 547 11.74 -6.16 -4.60
C LEU A 547 10.66 -7.05 -5.23
N PHE A 548 9.39 -6.81 -4.87
CA PHE A 548 8.25 -7.46 -5.51
C PHE A 548 8.17 -7.15 -7.01
N ASN A 549 8.40 -5.89 -7.41
CA ASN A 549 8.41 -5.47 -8.81
C ASN A 549 9.45 -6.23 -9.65
N GLU A 550 10.62 -6.51 -9.05
CA GLU A 550 11.70 -7.30 -9.67
C GLU A 550 11.46 -8.83 -9.62
N LYS A 551 10.25 -9.26 -9.25
CA LYS A 551 9.85 -10.68 -9.13
C LYS A 551 10.68 -11.47 -8.14
N ILE A 552 11.26 -10.80 -7.15
CA ILE A 552 11.95 -11.45 -6.03
C ILE A 552 10.87 -11.89 -5.01
N PRO A 553 10.80 -13.18 -4.62
CA PRO A 553 9.94 -13.62 -3.53
C PRO A 553 10.24 -12.84 -2.25
N VAL A 554 9.28 -12.08 -1.72
CA VAL A 554 9.51 -11.16 -0.59
C VAL A 554 8.60 -11.46 0.60
N ILE A 555 9.09 -11.22 1.81
CA ILE A 555 8.30 -11.06 3.03
C ILE A 555 8.53 -9.63 3.53
N GLY A 556 7.57 -8.72 3.30
CA GLY A 556 7.66 -7.32 3.71
C GLY A 556 6.75 -7.01 4.88
N LEU A 557 7.30 -6.94 6.10
CA LEU A 557 6.56 -6.55 7.31
C LEU A 557 6.48 -5.02 7.40
N ILE A 558 5.26 -4.49 7.48
CA ILE A 558 4.97 -3.08 7.70
C ILE A 558 3.77 -2.91 8.62
N THR A 559 3.85 -2.00 9.59
CA THR A 559 2.70 -1.55 10.38
C THR A 559 2.33 -0.12 10.01
N MET A 560 1.08 0.29 10.16
CA MET A 560 0.63 1.64 9.73
C MET A 560 -0.13 2.36 10.86
N PRO A 561 0.51 2.69 11.98
CA PRO A 561 -0.13 3.43 13.06
C PRO A 561 -0.50 4.86 12.66
N ASP A 562 -1.50 5.44 13.31
CA ASP A 562 -1.99 6.79 12.97
C ASP A 562 -0.98 7.91 13.31
N TYR A 563 -0.05 7.63 14.22
CA TYR A 563 1.03 8.52 14.66
C TYR A 563 2.34 8.27 13.90
N LEU A 564 2.31 7.45 12.85
CA LEU A 564 3.49 6.97 12.13
C LEU A 564 4.42 8.12 11.71
N THR A 565 3.85 9.23 11.25
CA THR A 565 4.61 10.42 10.80
C THR A 565 4.53 11.60 11.76
N THR A 566 4.18 11.37 13.03
CA THR A 566 4.19 12.41 14.06
C THR A 566 5.62 12.72 14.48
N SER A 567 6.02 13.98 14.36
CA SER A 567 7.35 14.50 14.72
C SER A 567 7.34 15.14 16.10
N SER A 568 6.91 14.40 17.12
CA SER A 568 6.79 14.92 18.49
C SER A 568 8.10 14.91 19.27
N LYS A 569 8.13 15.69 20.35
CA LYS A 569 9.27 15.71 21.29
C LYS A 569 9.55 14.34 21.95
N SER A 570 8.51 13.53 22.18
CA SER A 570 8.67 12.20 22.79
C SER A 570 9.10 11.13 21.78
N LEU A 571 9.16 11.48 20.48
CA LEU A 571 9.42 10.55 19.38
C LEU A 571 8.48 9.33 19.42
N GLU A 572 7.26 9.52 19.95
CA GLU A 572 6.23 8.48 20.09
C GLU A 572 6.66 7.24 20.89
N MET A 573 7.68 7.35 21.76
CA MET A 573 8.18 6.23 22.59
C MET A 573 7.14 5.67 23.57
N ASP A 574 6.13 6.47 23.96
CA ASP A 574 4.99 6.02 24.77
C ASP A 574 4.09 5.00 24.03
N LYS A 575 4.25 4.88 22.71
CA LYS A 575 3.49 3.99 21.82
C LYS A 575 4.34 2.82 21.31
N PHE A 576 5.59 2.73 21.74
CA PHE A 576 6.53 1.66 21.40
C PHE A 576 6.54 0.55 22.46
N ASN A 577 6.61 -0.70 22.00
CA ASN A 577 6.70 -1.89 22.83
C ASN A 577 7.90 -2.76 22.40
N VAL A 578 8.94 -2.76 23.24
CA VAL A 578 10.17 -3.52 22.97
C VAL A 578 9.97 -5.04 22.98
N ASN A 579 9.02 -5.55 23.78
CA ASN A 579 8.70 -6.99 23.79
C ASN A 579 8.04 -7.42 22.47
N LEU A 580 7.24 -6.54 21.87
CA LEU A 580 6.65 -6.76 20.56
C LEU A 580 7.74 -6.71 19.47
N MET A 581 8.59 -5.68 19.47
CA MET A 581 9.71 -5.57 18.53
C MET A 581 10.63 -6.80 18.57
N HIS A 582 11.01 -7.25 19.77
CA HIS A 582 11.82 -8.46 19.95
C HIS A 582 11.15 -9.71 19.38
N GLN A 583 9.82 -9.88 19.57
CA GLN A 583 9.07 -10.99 18.99
C GLN A 583 8.98 -10.91 17.46
N GLN A 584 8.82 -9.71 16.91
CA GLN A 584 8.83 -9.49 15.46
C GLN A 584 10.19 -9.79 14.83
N ILE A 585 11.30 -9.33 15.44
CA ILE A 585 12.67 -9.67 15.03
C ILE A 585 12.88 -11.19 15.05
N SER A 586 12.37 -11.87 16.09
CA SER A 586 12.41 -13.34 16.16
C SER A 586 11.66 -14.00 14.99
N SER A 587 10.52 -13.45 14.55
CA SER A 587 9.81 -13.97 13.37
C SER A 587 10.57 -13.70 12.07
N LEU A 588 11.15 -12.51 11.89
CA LEU A 588 11.98 -12.17 10.73
C LEU A 588 13.21 -13.07 10.63
N LEU A 589 13.87 -13.36 11.75
CA LEU A 589 14.98 -14.32 11.80
C LEU A 589 14.55 -15.75 11.45
N LYS A 590 13.40 -16.23 11.95
CA LYS A 590 12.87 -17.56 11.59
C LYS A 590 12.59 -17.64 10.09
N ALA A 591 11.99 -16.60 9.52
CA ALA A 591 11.74 -16.51 8.09
C ALA A 591 13.06 -16.52 7.31
N THR A 592 14.04 -15.70 7.69
CA THR A 592 15.38 -15.63 7.07
C THR A 592 16.05 -17.00 7.02
N LEU A 593 16.13 -17.67 8.18
CA LEU A 593 16.78 -18.98 8.30
C LEU A 593 16.01 -20.08 7.55
N THR A 594 14.68 -19.99 7.46
CA THR A 594 13.87 -20.93 6.68
C THR A 594 14.15 -20.74 5.19
N ILE A 595 14.16 -19.49 4.71
CA ILE A 595 14.48 -19.13 3.32
C ILE A 595 15.88 -19.60 2.94
N ASP A 596 16.87 -19.40 3.82
CA ASP A 596 18.26 -19.79 3.57
C ASP A 596 18.42 -21.31 3.33
N GLN A 597 17.58 -22.13 3.97
CA GLN A 597 17.60 -23.59 3.83
C GLN A 597 16.91 -24.11 2.56
N LEU A 598 16.02 -23.33 1.94
CA LEU A 598 15.30 -23.74 0.74
C LEU A 598 16.13 -23.45 -0.53
N SER A 599 16.04 -24.32 -1.53
CA SER A 599 16.56 -24.06 -2.87
C SER A 599 15.77 -22.93 -3.56
N SER A 600 16.38 -22.26 -4.55
CA SER A 600 15.68 -21.27 -5.37
C SER A 600 14.44 -21.84 -6.08
N LYS A 601 14.46 -23.15 -6.45
CA LYS A 601 13.28 -23.85 -6.99
C LYS A 601 12.13 -23.93 -5.98
N GLN A 602 12.42 -24.23 -4.70
CA GLN A 602 11.41 -24.29 -3.63
C GLN A 602 10.89 -22.90 -3.25
N LEU A 603 11.77 -21.87 -3.26
CA LEU A 603 11.40 -20.47 -3.00
C LEU A 603 10.47 -19.91 -4.08
N GLY A 604 10.62 -20.40 -5.33
CA GLY A 604 9.84 -19.97 -6.48
C GLY A 604 10.18 -18.56 -6.94
N LYS A 605 9.24 -17.91 -7.65
CA LYS A 605 9.36 -16.52 -8.11
C LYS A 605 8.32 -15.65 -7.42
N GLY A 606 8.58 -14.34 -7.36
CA GLY A 606 7.58 -13.36 -6.96
C GLY A 606 6.41 -13.35 -7.95
N GLN A 607 5.20 -13.34 -7.44
CA GLN A 607 3.98 -13.27 -8.24
C GLN A 607 3.81 -11.85 -8.83
N SER A 608 2.89 -11.73 -9.78
CA SER A 608 2.41 -10.42 -10.24
C SER A 608 1.37 -9.83 -9.29
N TYR A 609 1.13 -8.53 -9.41
CA TYR A 609 0.01 -7.85 -8.78
C TYR A 609 -1.31 -8.59 -9.05
N SER A 610 -2.16 -8.72 -8.04
CA SER A 610 -3.58 -9.03 -8.27
C SER A 610 -4.32 -7.76 -8.69
N TYR A 611 -5.45 -7.88 -9.38
CA TYR A 611 -6.23 -6.74 -9.88
C TYR A 611 -7.69 -6.77 -9.43
N PHE A 612 -8.40 -5.66 -9.59
CA PHE A 612 -9.81 -5.45 -9.25
C PHE A 612 -10.08 -5.34 -7.74
N ILE A 613 -10.94 -6.21 -7.20
CA ILE A 613 -11.38 -6.23 -5.81
C ILE A 613 -10.65 -7.35 -5.07
N GLY A 614 -9.79 -6.96 -4.13
CA GLY A 614 -9.11 -7.83 -3.17
C GLY A 614 -10.05 -8.50 -2.17
N ARG A 615 -9.56 -9.59 -1.59
CA ARG A 615 -10.25 -10.40 -0.58
C ARG A 615 -10.31 -9.74 0.78
#